data_AF-A0A954WM76-F1
#
_entry.id   AF-A0A954WM76-F1
#
_cell.length_a   1.000
_cell.length_b   1.000
_cell.length_c   1.000
_cell.angle_alpha   90.00
_cell.angle_beta   90.00
_cell.angle_gamma   90.00
#
_symmetry.space_group_name_H-M   'P 1'
#
loop_
_entity.id
_entity.type
_entity.pdbx_description
1 polymer ?
#
loop_
_entity_poly.entity_id
_entity_poly.type
_entity_poly.pdbx_seq_one_letter_code
_entity_poly.pdbx_strand_id
1 'polypeptide(L)'
;MNDGEISGAGEFHLFGDAQLVNAGNIIANKSGERFLVQSQEGHISNNGTMSAESGGILLLNPVVIDNVEGSIVAKDNSAFEMRGGSIRGGLFASEENSFFGIPTWGGGSLEGEITNAAHFSISQRGTLLVSDDLALQGSGAIELHPNSA
;
A
#
# COMPACT_ATOMS: atom_id res chain seq x y z
N MET A 1 10.37 -8.79 -20.79
CA MET A 1 9.18 -8.11 -21.34
C MET A 1 9.30 -6.64 -20.93
N ASN A 2 8.76 -5.70 -21.69
CA ASN A 2 8.62 -4.33 -21.16
C ASN A 2 7.40 -4.38 -20.27
N ASP A 3 7.62 -4.43 -18.96
CA ASP A 3 6.56 -4.36 -17.99
C ASP A 3 6.03 -2.93 -18.05
N GLY A 4 4.74 -2.76 -18.40
CA GLY A 4 4.15 -1.44 -18.63
C GLY A 4 4.31 -0.56 -17.39
N GLU A 5 4.61 0.73 -17.59
CA GLU A 5 4.80 1.68 -16.50
C GLU A 5 3.71 2.77 -16.53
N ILE A 6 3.13 3.04 -15.37
CA ILE A 6 2.35 4.24 -15.08
C ILE A 6 3.10 4.96 -13.95
N SER A 7 3.55 6.19 -14.19
CA SER A 7 4.31 6.94 -13.19
C SER A 7 3.87 8.40 -13.09
N GLY A 8 3.86 8.94 -11.87
CA GLY A 8 3.53 10.34 -11.62
C GLY A 8 2.79 10.59 -10.31
N ALA A 9 1.90 11.58 -10.37
CA ALA A 9 0.90 11.89 -9.36
C ALA A 9 -0.46 12.00 -10.05
N GLY A 10 -1.54 11.90 -9.29
CA GLY A 10 -2.89 11.89 -9.82
C GLY A 10 -3.80 10.96 -9.04
N GLU A 11 -4.92 10.60 -9.64
CA GLU A 11 -5.96 9.82 -8.96
C GLU A 11 -6.52 8.75 -9.92
N PHE A 12 -6.59 7.50 -9.44
CA PHE A 12 -7.38 6.43 -10.06
C PHE A 12 -8.65 6.21 -9.25
N HIS A 13 -9.79 6.51 -9.88
CA HIS A 13 -11.11 6.27 -9.32
C HIS A 13 -11.75 5.10 -10.07
N LEU A 14 -11.89 3.97 -9.40
CA LEU A 14 -12.62 2.82 -9.93
C LEU A 14 -14.06 2.88 -9.43
N PHE A 15 -15.02 2.81 -10.36
CA PHE A 15 -16.45 2.87 -10.07
C PHE A 15 -17.13 1.56 -10.45
N GLY A 16 -18.11 1.13 -9.65
CA GLY A 16 -18.81 -0.13 -9.85
C GLY A 16 -17.84 -1.32 -9.83
N ASP A 17 -18.02 -2.24 -10.78
CA ASP A 17 -17.22 -3.46 -10.94
C ASP A 17 -15.92 -3.26 -11.74
N ALA A 18 -15.48 -2.01 -11.93
CA ALA A 18 -14.23 -1.71 -12.61
C ALA A 18 -13.03 -2.40 -11.93
N GLN A 19 -12.19 -3.03 -12.76
CA GLN A 19 -10.98 -3.70 -12.31
C GLN A 19 -9.74 -3.01 -12.86
N LEU A 20 -8.75 -2.83 -12.00
CA LEU A 20 -7.38 -2.48 -12.41
C LEU A 20 -6.50 -3.70 -12.23
N VAL A 21 -5.85 -4.13 -13.31
CA VAL A 21 -4.84 -5.19 -13.27
C VAL A 21 -3.48 -4.54 -13.51
N ASN A 22 -2.65 -4.51 -12.47
CA ASN A 22 -1.26 -4.10 -12.60
C ASN A 22 -0.38 -5.33 -12.82
N ALA A 23 0.12 -5.50 -14.05
CA ALA A 23 1.12 -6.52 -14.39
C ALA A 23 2.51 -5.93 -14.63
N GLY A 24 2.70 -4.63 -14.35
CA GLY A 24 3.96 -3.92 -14.48
C GLY A 24 4.20 -3.02 -13.29
N ASN A 25 4.43 -1.73 -13.53
CA ASN A 25 4.77 -0.77 -12.50
C ASN A 25 3.74 0.35 -12.41
N ILE A 26 3.24 0.61 -11.20
CA ILE A 26 2.51 1.84 -10.84
C ILE A 26 3.36 2.59 -9.83
N ILE A 27 3.84 3.78 -10.20
CA ILE A 27 4.87 4.50 -9.46
C ILE A 27 4.40 5.90 -9.07
N ALA A 28 4.24 6.16 -7.78
CA ALA A 28 4.05 7.49 -7.22
C ALA A 28 5.43 8.16 -7.05
N ASN A 29 5.86 8.97 -8.03
CA ASN A 29 7.23 9.52 -8.09
C ASN A 29 7.34 11.06 -8.12
N LYS A 30 6.29 11.77 -7.70
CA LYS A 30 6.29 13.24 -7.61
C LYS A 30 6.44 13.67 -6.16
N SER A 31 7.60 14.23 -5.84
CA SER A 31 7.96 14.67 -4.49
C SER A 31 6.89 15.56 -3.86
N GLY A 32 6.38 15.14 -2.70
CA GLY A 32 5.36 15.88 -1.94
C GLY A 32 3.95 15.80 -2.52
N GLU A 33 3.76 15.09 -3.63
CA GLU A 33 2.45 14.84 -4.24
C GLU A 33 2.02 13.39 -4.05
N ARG A 34 0.71 13.17 -4.23
CA ARG A 34 0.08 11.86 -4.06
C ARG A 34 -0.33 11.25 -5.40
N PHE A 35 -0.16 9.94 -5.49
CA PHE A 35 -0.93 9.08 -6.37
C PHE A 35 -2.02 8.41 -5.52
N LEU A 36 -3.26 8.88 -5.67
CA LEU A 36 -4.42 8.29 -5.02
C LEU A 36 -4.95 7.11 -5.83
N VAL A 37 -5.20 6.01 -5.15
CA VAL A 37 -5.92 4.86 -5.69
C VAL A 37 -7.13 4.61 -4.80
N GLN A 38 -8.33 4.75 -5.37
CA GLN A 38 -9.57 4.60 -4.62
C GLN A 38 -10.66 3.86 -5.37
N SER A 39 -11.42 3.09 -4.62
CA SER A 39 -12.65 2.46 -5.06
C SER A 39 -13.62 2.17 -3.92
N GLN A 40 -14.91 2.33 -4.19
CA GLN A 40 -15.96 1.91 -3.24
C GLN A 40 -16.40 0.45 -3.45
N GLU A 41 -16.29 -0.06 -4.68
CA GLU A 41 -16.81 -1.39 -5.07
C GLU A 41 -15.86 -2.16 -6.01
N GLY A 42 -14.92 -1.46 -6.64
CA GLY A 42 -13.95 -2.01 -7.57
C GLY A 42 -12.75 -2.66 -6.88
N HIS A 43 -12.01 -3.43 -7.66
CA HIS A 43 -10.94 -4.30 -7.18
C HIS A 43 -9.66 -4.09 -7.99
N ILE A 44 -8.52 -4.27 -7.31
CA ILE A 44 -7.21 -4.19 -7.94
C ILE A 44 -6.50 -5.53 -7.80
N SER A 45 -6.05 -6.08 -8.92
CA SER A 45 -5.10 -7.20 -8.94
C SER A 45 -3.71 -6.65 -9.21
N ASN A 46 -2.86 -6.66 -8.19
CA ASN A 46 -1.46 -6.30 -8.30
C ASN A 46 -0.62 -7.56 -8.47
N ASN A 47 -0.19 -7.82 -9.71
CA ASN A 47 0.70 -8.91 -10.08
C ASN A 47 2.10 -8.40 -10.43
N GLY A 48 2.28 -7.07 -10.40
CA GLY A 48 3.56 -6.39 -10.58
C GLY A 48 3.95 -5.61 -9.33
N THR A 49 4.46 -4.40 -9.51
CA THR A 49 4.90 -3.52 -8.42
C THR A 49 4.04 -2.26 -8.36
N MET A 50 3.55 -1.93 -7.16
CA MET A 50 3.12 -0.58 -6.83
C MET A 50 4.17 0.05 -5.94
N SER A 51 4.73 1.19 -6.32
CA SER A 51 5.78 1.84 -5.55
C SER A 51 5.51 3.32 -5.29
N ALA A 52 5.97 3.79 -4.15
CA ALA A 52 6.22 5.20 -3.89
C ALA A 52 7.74 5.43 -3.96
N GLU A 53 8.16 6.48 -4.67
CA GLU A 53 9.56 6.77 -4.96
C GLU A 53 9.79 8.29 -4.98
N SER A 54 11.05 8.72 -4.89
CA SER A 54 11.44 10.14 -5.06
C SER A 54 10.59 11.13 -4.24
N GLY A 55 10.28 10.79 -2.98
CA GLY A 55 9.44 11.61 -2.10
C GLY A 55 7.94 11.64 -2.44
N GLY A 56 7.46 10.81 -3.37
CA GLY A 56 6.05 10.67 -3.71
C GLY A 56 5.25 9.89 -2.66
N ILE A 57 3.93 9.99 -2.73
CA ILE A 57 3.02 9.30 -1.81
C ILE A 57 2.08 8.40 -2.60
N LEU A 58 2.18 7.09 -2.43
CA LEU A 58 1.16 6.15 -2.89
C LEU A 58 0.08 6.03 -1.81
N LEU A 59 -1.12 6.52 -2.10
CA LEU A 59 -2.22 6.58 -1.15
C LEU A 59 -3.37 5.66 -1.56
N LEU A 60 -3.71 4.70 -0.71
CA LEU A 60 -4.89 3.84 -0.86
C LEU A 60 -6.04 4.35 0.00
N ASN A 61 -7.21 4.57 -0.57
CA ASN A 61 -8.30 5.18 0.19
C ASN A 61 -9.71 4.97 -0.38
N PRO A 62 -10.56 4.24 0.35
CA PRO A 62 -10.47 2.79 0.48
C PRO A 62 -10.35 2.11 -0.90
N VAL A 63 -9.75 0.92 -0.96
CA VAL A 63 -9.76 0.02 -2.13
C VAL A 63 -9.40 -1.41 -1.69
N VAL A 64 -9.93 -2.42 -2.38
CA VAL A 64 -9.52 -3.83 -2.17
C VAL A 64 -8.42 -4.18 -3.17
N ILE A 65 -7.30 -4.70 -2.68
CA ILE A 65 -6.15 -5.11 -3.48
C ILE A 65 -5.82 -6.58 -3.22
N ASP A 66 -5.86 -7.38 -4.27
CA ASP A 66 -5.19 -8.68 -4.31
C ASP A 66 -3.73 -8.48 -4.73
N ASN A 67 -2.81 -8.75 -3.81
CA ASN A 67 -1.38 -8.52 -3.97
C ASN A 67 -0.56 -9.80 -3.84
N VAL A 68 -1.18 -10.98 -3.89
CA VAL A 68 -0.49 -12.27 -3.59
C VAL A 68 0.76 -12.50 -4.45
N GLU A 69 0.71 -12.15 -5.73
CA GLU A 69 1.84 -12.28 -6.65
C GLU A 69 2.67 -10.99 -6.78
N GLY A 70 2.22 -9.91 -6.13
CA GLY A 70 2.73 -8.56 -6.32
C GLY A 70 3.60 -8.05 -5.18
N SER A 71 4.11 -6.84 -5.39
CA SER A 71 4.89 -6.09 -4.42
C SER A 71 4.33 -4.69 -4.22
N ILE A 72 4.33 -4.23 -2.97
CA ILE A 72 4.09 -2.84 -2.59
C ILE A 72 5.35 -2.31 -1.92
N VAL A 73 5.90 -1.22 -2.44
CA VAL A 73 7.24 -0.74 -2.06
C VAL A 73 7.22 0.77 -1.78
N ALA A 74 7.94 1.23 -0.76
CA ALA A 74 8.19 2.67 -0.52
C ALA A 74 9.69 2.95 -0.33
N LYS A 75 10.31 3.74 -1.21
CA LYS A 75 11.76 4.04 -1.19
C LYS A 75 12.06 5.51 -1.46
N ASP A 76 13.31 5.93 -1.27
CA ASP A 76 13.75 7.30 -1.55
C ASP A 76 12.94 8.37 -0.80
N ASN A 77 12.76 8.20 0.51
CA ASN A 77 12.01 9.11 1.40
C ASN A 77 10.54 9.32 0.97
N SER A 78 9.92 8.29 0.39
CA SER A 78 8.54 8.30 -0.06
C SER A 78 7.57 7.82 1.02
N ALA A 79 6.29 7.75 0.70
CA ALA A 79 5.29 7.16 1.59
C ALA A 79 4.32 6.21 0.86
N PHE A 80 4.07 5.05 1.46
CA PHE A 80 2.87 4.26 1.23
C PHE A 80 1.90 4.47 2.39
N GLU A 81 0.69 4.96 2.09
CA GLU A 81 -0.36 5.23 3.07
C GLU A 81 -1.62 4.41 2.80
N MET A 82 -2.05 3.63 3.79
CA MET A 82 -3.35 2.95 3.75
C MET A 82 -4.37 3.69 4.63
N ARG A 83 -5.38 4.32 4.01
CA ARG A 83 -6.46 5.06 4.69
C ARG A 83 -7.82 4.38 4.64
N GLY A 84 -7.92 3.24 3.97
CA GLY A 84 -9.07 2.34 4.04
C GLY A 84 -8.87 1.12 3.13
N GLY A 85 -9.84 0.20 3.16
CA GLY A 85 -9.86 -0.97 2.28
C GLY A 85 -9.08 -2.16 2.83
N SER A 86 -8.64 -3.07 1.95
CA SER A 86 -7.93 -4.29 2.32
C SER A 86 -6.85 -4.66 1.33
N ILE A 87 -5.79 -5.32 1.81
CA ILE A 87 -4.72 -5.87 0.99
C ILE A 87 -4.50 -7.33 1.34
N ARG A 88 -4.51 -8.20 0.33
CA ARG A 88 -4.30 -9.63 0.47
C ARG A 88 -2.93 -10.06 -0.04
N GLY A 89 -2.10 -10.53 0.89
CA GLY A 89 -0.83 -11.18 0.62
C GLY A 89 0.27 -10.32 -0.05
N GLY A 90 1.37 -11.00 -0.38
CA GLY A 90 2.48 -10.47 -1.17
C GLY A 90 3.63 -9.89 -0.35
N LEU A 91 4.51 -9.16 -1.05
CA LEU A 91 5.69 -8.52 -0.47
C LEU A 91 5.41 -7.07 -0.10
N PHE A 92 5.67 -6.72 1.16
CA PHE A 92 5.74 -5.34 1.63
C PHE A 92 7.18 -4.98 1.90
N ALA A 93 7.65 -3.92 1.25
CA ALA A 93 9.02 -3.43 1.41
C ALA A 93 9.05 -1.90 1.54
N SER A 94 10.05 -1.41 2.24
CA SER A 94 10.38 -0.01 2.37
C SER A 94 11.87 0.13 2.58
N GLU A 95 12.42 1.22 2.10
CA GLU A 95 13.85 1.54 2.21
C GLU A 95 14.03 2.89 2.90
N GLU A 96 15.23 3.11 3.45
CA GLU A 96 15.64 4.40 4.01
C GLU A 96 14.64 4.95 5.07
N ASN A 97 14.28 6.23 4.96
CA ASN A 97 13.34 6.93 5.83
C ASN A 97 11.90 6.95 5.27
N SER A 98 11.54 6.01 4.40
CA SER A 98 10.20 5.96 3.83
C SER A 98 9.16 5.58 4.89
N PHE A 99 7.97 6.18 4.78
CA PHE A 99 6.82 5.75 5.57
C PHE A 99 6.10 4.61 4.84
N PHE A 100 5.82 3.52 5.55
CA PHE A 100 4.99 2.45 5.02
C PHE A 100 4.01 2.01 6.10
N GLY A 101 2.71 2.23 5.86
CA GLY A 101 1.68 1.69 6.73
C GLY A 101 0.45 2.58 6.86
N ILE A 102 -0.11 2.63 8.06
CA ILE A 102 -1.39 3.27 8.35
C ILE A 102 -1.14 4.61 9.04
N PRO A 103 -1.44 5.75 8.39
CA PRO A 103 -1.26 7.07 8.99
C PRO A 103 -2.32 7.33 10.07
N THR A 104 -2.19 8.44 10.80
CA THR A 104 -3.17 8.88 11.79
C THR A 104 -4.57 8.95 11.18
N TRP A 105 -5.55 8.32 11.84
CA TRP A 105 -6.93 8.19 11.36
C TRP A 105 -7.11 7.39 10.07
N GLY A 106 -6.04 6.81 9.54
CA GLY A 106 -6.12 5.80 8.52
C GLY A 106 -6.66 4.49 9.09
N GLY A 107 -6.99 3.58 8.18
CA GLY A 107 -7.29 2.22 8.55
C GLY A 107 -7.25 1.31 7.35
N GLY A 108 -7.46 0.02 7.60
CA GLY A 108 -7.60 -0.99 6.57
C GLY A 108 -7.41 -2.37 7.17
N SER A 109 -7.51 -3.40 6.33
CA SER A 109 -7.21 -4.77 6.74
C SER A 109 -6.08 -5.40 5.94
N LEU A 110 -5.37 -6.31 6.59
CA LEU A 110 -4.42 -7.22 5.96
C LEU A 110 -4.91 -8.65 6.14
N GLU A 111 -4.72 -9.45 5.10
CA GLU A 111 -5.11 -10.86 5.05
C GLU A 111 -4.14 -11.67 4.19
N GLY A 112 -4.08 -12.98 4.43
CA GLY A 112 -3.20 -13.91 3.71
C GLY A 112 -1.74 -13.89 4.17
N GLU A 113 -0.85 -14.38 3.31
CA GLU A 113 0.59 -14.44 3.59
C GLU A 113 1.28 -13.13 3.18
N ILE A 114 1.65 -12.33 4.17
CA ILE A 114 2.40 -11.08 4.00
C ILE A 114 3.86 -11.32 4.36
N THR A 115 4.75 -11.04 3.43
CA THR A 115 6.19 -10.96 3.71
C THR A 115 6.57 -9.49 3.96
N ASN A 116 6.78 -9.13 5.21
CA ASN A 116 7.29 -7.82 5.58
C ASN A 116 8.83 -7.85 5.57
N ALA A 117 9.42 -7.23 4.55
CA ALA A 117 10.86 -7.07 4.41
C ALA A 117 11.36 -5.73 4.99
N ALA A 118 10.49 -4.94 5.64
CA ALA A 118 10.78 -3.55 5.96
C ALA A 118 10.06 -3.00 7.20
N HIS A 119 9.86 -1.69 7.30
CA HIS A 119 9.22 -1.07 8.46
C HIS A 119 7.75 -0.77 8.20
N PHE A 120 6.84 -1.56 8.78
CA PHE A 120 5.40 -1.29 8.75
C PHE A 120 4.98 -0.55 10.03
N SER A 121 4.44 0.66 9.90
CA SER A 121 4.04 1.48 11.05
C SER A 121 2.54 1.76 11.07
N ILE A 122 1.93 1.62 12.24
CA ILE A 122 0.56 2.08 12.52
C ILE A 122 0.67 3.30 13.42
N SER A 123 0.38 4.48 12.85
CA SER A 123 0.41 5.74 13.57
C SER A 123 -0.68 5.81 14.63
N GLN A 124 -0.57 6.79 15.54
CA GLN A 124 -1.59 7.05 16.56
C GLN A 124 -2.97 7.16 15.91
N ARG A 125 -3.98 6.51 16.49
CA ARG A 125 -5.37 6.49 16.02
C ARG A 125 -5.56 5.82 14.66
N GLY A 126 -4.51 5.26 14.06
CA GLY A 126 -4.60 4.33 12.95
C GLY A 126 -5.12 2.98 13.42
N THR A 127 -5.85 2.27 12.55
CA THR A 127 -6.40 0.94 12.88
C THR A 127 -6.06 -0.07 11.80
N LEU A 128 -5.33 -1.12 12.15
CA LEU A 128 -5.22 -2.33 11.32
C LEU A 128 -6.22 -3.36 11.80
N LEU A 129 -7.06 -3.83 10.90
CA LEU A 129 -7.94 -4.98 11.12
C LEU A 129 -7.29 -6.24 10.54
N VAL A 130 -7.42 -7.35 11.24
CA VAL A 130 -7.11 -8.68 10.72
C VAL A 130 -8.45 -9.33 10.39
N SER A 131 -8.81 -9.33 9.11
CA SER A 131 -10.14 -9.73 8.64
C SER A 131 -10.30 -11.24 8.46
N ASP A 132 -9.19 -11.96 8.31
CA ASP A 132 -9.11 -13.42 8.11
C ASP A 132 -7.74 -13.92 8.63
N ASP A 133 -7.35 -15.14 8.27
CA ASP A 133 -6.01 -15.67 8.52
C ASP A 133 -4.94 -14.73 7.95
N LEU A 134 -4.11 -14.18 8.84
CA LEU A 134 -2.95 -13.36 8.51
C LEU A 134 -1.69 -14.08 8.97
N ALA A 135 -0.87 -14.49 8.00
CA ALA A 135 0.49 -14.95 8.25
C ALA A 135 1.45 -13.82 7.93
N LEU A 136 2.04 -13.22 8.96
CA LEU A 136 3.03 -12.16 8.82
C LEU A 136 4.42 -12.72 9.08
N GLN A 137 5.26 -12.72 8.04
CA GLN A 137 6.61 -13.26 8.06
C GLN A 137 7.62 -12.25 7.51
N GLY A 138 8.90 -12.59 7.55
CA GLY A 138 10.00 -11.76 7.06
C GLY A 138 10.87 -11.19 8.19
N SER A 139 11.81 -10.33 7.81
CA SER A 139 12.78 -9.71 8.72
C SER A 139 12.47 -8.26 9.06
N GLY A 140 11.36 -7.73 8.56
CA GLY A 140 10.91 -6.37 8.80
C GLY A 140 10.46 -6.11 10.24
N ALA A 141 10.34 -4.83 10.58
CA ALA A 141 9.80 -4.36 11.84
C ALA A 141 8.32 -3.98 11.70
N ILE A 142 7.57 -4.15 12.79
CA ILE A 142 6.20 -3.64 12.94
C ILE A 142 6.23 -2.67 14.11
N GLU A 143 5.81 -1.44 13.87
CA GLU A 143 5.74 -0.41 14.90
C GLU A 143 4.28 -0.01 15.14
N LEU A 144 3.87 -0.06 16.41
CA LEU A 144 2.53 0.28 16.85
C LEU A 144 2.61 1.52 17.74
N HIS A 145 2.08 2.65 17.27
CA HIS A 145 2.05 3.88 18.03
C HIS A 145 0.77 3.93 18.89
N PRO A 146 0.89 3.87 20.23
CA PRO A 146 -0.29 3.89 21.09
C PRO A 146 -0.99 5.25 21.00
N ASN A 147 -2.32 5.23 21.17
CA ASN A 147 -3.07 6.47 21.41
C ASN A 147 -2.58 7.08 22.72
N SER A 148 -2.15 8.34 22.69
CA SER A 148 -1.91 9.11 23.91
C SER A 148 -3.21 9.13 24.74
N ALA A 149 -3.11 8.78 26.03
CA ALA A 149 -4.23 8.85 26.98
C ALA A 149 -4.65 10.30 27.26
#